data_AF-A0A252EBM7-F1
#
_entry.id   AF-A0A252EBM7-F1
#
_cell.length_a   1.000
_cell.length_b   1.000
_cell.length_c   1.000
_cell.angle_alpha   90.00
_cell.angle_beta   90.00
_cell.angle_gamma   90.00
#
_symmetry.space_group_name_H-M   'P 1'
#
loop_
_entity.id
_entity.type
_entity.pdbx_description
1 polymer ?
#
loop_
_entity_poly.entity_id
_entity_poly.type
_entity_poly.pdbx_seq_one_letter_code
_entity_poly.pdbx_strand_id
1 'polypeptide(L)'
;MISPHLQEIERDLRTLSLEELEWLLQRITEQVQERKQTSDNLADVQYMNAQLAAMAEDLDIQVELTSINNEFGITEMDGLEKL
;
A
#
# COMPACT_ATOMS: atom_id res chain seq x y z
N MET A 1 17.18 9.65 -26.05
CA MET A 1 18.41 10.29 -25.54
C MET A 1 18.65 9.76 -24.14
N ILE A 2 19.87 9.31 -23.83
CA ILE A 2 20.23 8.93 -22.46
C ILE A 2 20.29 10.23 -21.64
N SER A 3 19.72 10.22 -20.44
CA SER A 3 19.74 11.39 -19.54
C SER A 3 21.19 11.81 -19.27
N PRO A 4 21.53 13.11 -19.31
CA PRO A 4 22.89 13.57 -19.00
C PRO A 4 23.38 13.09 -17.63
N HIS A 5 22.48 12.93 -16.64
CA HIS A 5 22.82 12.35 -15.34
C HIS A 5 23.25 10.87 -15.42
N LEU A 6 22.68 10.08 -16.33
CA LEU A 6 23.10 8.69 -16.48
C LEU A 6 24.51 8.59 -17.06
N GLN A 7 24.91 9.55 -17.90
CA GLN A 7 26.25 9.62 -18.47
C GLN A 7 27.30 10.02 -17.41
N GLU A 8 26.93 10.93 -16.50
CA GLU A 8 27.78 11.28 -15.35
C GLU A 8 28.00 10.06 -14.44
N ILE A 9 26.93 9.34 -14.10
CA ILE A 9 27.01 8.11 -13.30
C ILE A 9 27.91 7.07 -13.99
N GLU A 10 27.75 6.85 -15.30
CA GLU A 10 28.61 5.90 -16.03
C GLU A 10 30.09 6.31 -15.97
N ARG A 11 30.39 7.61 -16.06
CA ARG A 11 31.76 8.11 -15.96
C ARG A 11 32.34 7.85 -14.57
N ASP A 12 31.56 8.06 -13.53
CA ASP A 12 31.99 7.89 -12.14
C ASP A 12 32.17 6.40 -11.80
N LEU A 13 31.31 5.52 -12.32
CA LEU A 13 31.44 4.06 -12.16
C LEU A 13 32.78 3.55 -12.69
N ARG A 14 33.31 4.12 -13.77
CA ARG A 14 34.61 3.71 -14.34
C ARG A 14 35.81 4.02 -13.45
N THR A 15 35.64 4.86 -12.43
CA THR A 15 36.71 5.21 -11.48
C THR A 15 36.75 4.30 -10.25
N LEU A 16 35.71 3.50 -10.05
CA LEU A 16 35.58 2.58 -8.93
C LEU A 16 36.40 1.30 -9.16
N SER A 17 36.91 0.73 -8.08
CA SER A 17 37.48 -0.61 -8.07
C SER A 17 36.41 -1.69 -8.30
N LEU A 18 36.85 -2.90 -8.62
CA LEU A 18 35.92 -4.03 -8.83
C LEU A 18 35.06 -4.31 -7.59
N GLU A 19 35.65 -4.28 -6.40
CA GLU A 19 34.94 -4.52 -5.13
C GLU A 19 33.86 -3.46 -4.88
N GLU A 20 34.17 -2.19 -5.15
CA GLU A 20 33.20 -1.09 -5.01
C GLU A 20 32.06 -1.21 -6.02
N LEU A 21 32.35 -1.66 -7.25
CA LEU A 21 31.34 -1.91 -8.28
C LEU A 21 30.42 -3.07 -7.88
N GLU A 22 30.98 -4.17 -7.38
CA GLU A 22 30.20 -5.32 -6.91
C GLU A 22 29.29 -4.94 -5.73
N TRP A 23 29.84 -4.21 -4.76
CA TRP A 23 29.07 -3.70 -3.62
C TRP A 23 27.93 -2.78 -4.08
N LEU A 24 28.21 -1.85 -5.00
CA LEU A 24 27.22 -0.91 -5.51
C LEU A 24 26.12 -1.62 -6.31
N LEU A 25 26.48 -2.64 -7.09
CA LEU A 25 25.53 -3.43 -7.86
C LEU A 25 24.54 -4.18 -6.96
N GLN A 26 25.03 -4.78 -5.87
CA GLN A 26 24.17 -5.38 -4.87
C GLN A 26 23.22 -4.33 -4.27
N ARG A 27 23.75 -3.17 -3.89
CA ARG A 27 22.96 -2.11 -3.26
C ARG A 27 21.89 -1.54 -4.18
N ILE A 28 22.19 -1.38 -5.47
CA ILE A 28 21.22 -0.94 -6.49
C ILE A 28 20.14 -2.01 -6.67
N THR A 29 20.51 -3.29 -6.68
CA THR A 29 19.56 -4.39 -6.82
C THR A 29 18.55 -4.40 -5.67
N GLU A 30 19.02 -4.23 -4.42
CA GLU A 30 18.16 -4.10 -3.23
C GLU A 30 17.20 -2.91 -3.37
N GLN A 31 17.70 -1.72 -3.71
CA GLN A 31 16.87 -0.52 -3.87
C GLN A 31 15.82 -0.65 -4.97
N VAL A 32 16.16 -1.30 -6.09
CA VAL A 32 15.20 -1.57 -7.16
C VAL A 32 14.11 -2.50 -6.67
N GLN A 33 14.46 -3.52 -5.89
CA GLN A 33 13.50 -4.46 -5.33
C GLN A 33 12.57 -3.80 -4.31
N GLU A 34 13.10 -2.97 -3.41
CA GLU A 34 12.31 -2.19 -2.45
C GLU A 34 11.31 -1.26 -3.15
N ARG A 35 11.75 -0.58 -4.22
CA ARG A 35 10.87 0.30 -5.01
C ARG A 35 9.76 -0.46 -5.71
N LYS A 36 10.05 -1.66 -6.23
CA LYS A 36 9.04 -2.55 -6.83
C LYS A 36 8.03 -3.00 -5.77
N GLN A 37 8.50 -3.51 -4.64
CA GLN A 37 7.63 -3.95 -3.54
C GLN A 37 6.75 -2.81 -3.00
N THR A 38 7.28 -1.60 -2.89
CA THR A 38 6.50 -0.43 -2.47
C THR A 38 5.43 -0.07 -3.49
N SER A 39 5.76 -0.15 -4.78
CA SER A 39 4.79 0.06 -5.87
C SER A 39 3.69 -1.01 -5.86
N ASP A 40 4.06 -2.28 -5.65
CA ASP A 40 3.12 -3.41 -5.61
C ASP A 40 2.20 -3.32 -4.37
N ASN A 41 2.74 -2.98 -3.20
CA ASN A 41 1.95 -2.78 -1.98
C ASN A 41 0.98 -1.58 -2.11
N LEU A 42 1.41 -0.49 -2.78
CA LEU A 42 0.54 0.65 -3.04
C LEU A 42 -0.61 0.27 -4.00
N ALA A 43 -0.32 -0.54 -5.02
CA ALA A 43 -1.34 -1.05 -5.93
C ALA A 43 -2.34 -1.97 -5.20
N ASP A 44 -1.86 -2.82 -4.28
CA ASP A 44 -2.70 -3.72 -3.48
C ASP A 44 -3.61 -2.95 -2.51
N VAL A 45 -3.08 -1.92 -1.83
CA VAL A 45 -3.87 -1.04 -0.95
C VAL A 45 -4.93 -0.26 -1.73
N GLN A 46 -4.60 0.24 -2.92
CA GLN A 46 -5.58 0.92 -3.78
C GLN A 46 -6.68 -0.04 -4.26
N TYR A 47 -6.31 -1.26 -4.61
CA TYR A 47 -7.25 -2.31 -4.99
C TYR A 47 -8.17 -2.72 -3.84
N MET A 48 -7.63 -2.93 -2.64
CA MET A 48 -8.44 -3.23 -1.44
C MET A 48 -9.37 -2.08 -1.08
N ASN A 49 -8.92 -0.81 -1.15
CA ASN A 49 -9.79 0.33 -0.90
C ASN A 49 -10.93 0.45 -1.93
N ALA A 50 -10.67 0.14 -3.20
CA ALA A 50 -11.71 0.12 -4.23
C ALA A 50 -12.76 -0.97 -3.95
N GLN A 51 -12.34 -2.16 -3.49
CA GLN A 51 -13.28 -3.20 -3.08
C GLN A 51 -14.09 -2.82 -1.85
N LEU A 52 -13.46 -2.21 -0.84
CA LEU A 52 -14.17 -1.72 0.35
C LEU A 52 -15.19 -0.64 0.01
N ALA A 53 -14.87 0.27 -0.90
CA ALA A 53 -15.80 1.28 -1.40
C ALA A 53 -17.00 0.63 -2.13
N ALA A 54 -16.74 -0.35 -3.00
CA ALA A 54 -17.79 -1.08 -3.69
C ALA A 54 -18.70 -1.86 -2.71
N MET A 55 -18.13 -2.47 -1.66
CA MET A 55 -18.90 -3.12 -0.60
C MET A 55 -19.73 -2.12 0.23
N ALA A 56 -19.20 -0.93 0.48
CA ALA A 56 -19.92 0.11 1.20
C ALA A 56 -21.10 0.70 0.38
N GLU A 57 -21.00 0.68 -0.95
CA GLU A 57 -22.07 1.09 -1.87
C GLU A 57 -23.10 -0.02 -2.14
N ASP A 58 -22.81 -1.27 -1.75
CA ASP A 58 -23.71 -2.40 -1.91
C ASP A 58 -24.96 -2.25 -1.03
N LEU A 59 -26.13 -2.35 -1.67
CA LEU A 59 -27.42 -2.10 -1.04
C LEU A 59 -27.79 -3.18 -0.01
N ASP A 60 -27.44 -4.44 -0.27
CA ASP A 60 -27.74 -5.54 0.65
C ASP A 60 -26.88 -5.40 1.91
N ILE A 61 -25.59 -5.03 1.74
CA ILE A 61 -24.70 -4.72 2.86
C ILE A 61 -25.19 -3.51 3.67
N GLN A 62 -25.64 -2.44 3.02
CA GLN A 62 -26.22 -1.27 3.69
C GLN A 62 -27.48 -1.61 4.51
N VAL A 63 -28.34 -2.48 3.97
CA VAL A 63 -29.54 -2.96 4.66
C VAL A 63 -29.17 -3.79 5.89
N GLU A 64 -28.21 -4.71 5.76
CA GLU A 64 -27.72 -5.50 6.90
C GLU A 64 -27.07 -4.62 7.97
N LEU A 65 -26.21 -3.68 7.60
CA LEU A 65 -25.60 -2.73 8.54
C LEU A 65 -26.64 -1.89 9.28
N THR A 66 -27.70 -1.46 8.58
CA THR A 66 -28.82 -0.74 9.20
C THR A 66 -29.58 -1.63 10.18
N SER A 67 -29.82 -2.91 9.82
CA SER A 67 -30.45 -3.88 10.71
C SER A 67 -29.62 -4.14 11.97
N ILE A 68 -28.30 -4.31 11.80
CA ILE A 68 -27.34 -4.50 12.90
C ILE A 68 -27.35 -3.27 13.83
N ASN A 69 -27.27 -2.07 13.26
CA ASN A 69 -27.28 -0.84 14.06
C ASN A 69 -28.58 -0.68 14.86
N ASN A 70 -29.72 -1.10 14.29
CA ASN A 70 -31.00 -1.11 15.00
C ASN A 70 -31.02 -2.15 16.14
N GLU A 71 -30.49 -3.35 15.92
CA GLU A 71 -30.37 -4.39 16.95
C GLU A 71 -29.49 -3.94 18.13
N PHE A 72 -28.36 -3.29 17.85
CA PHE A 72 -27.50 -2.73 18.89
C PHE A 72 -28.16 -1.56 19.63
N GLY A 73 -28.85 -0.65 18.92
CA GLY A 73 -29.55 0.47 19.57
C GLY A 73 -30.66 0.03 20.52
N ILE A 74 -31.38 -1.06 20.19
CA ILE A 74 -32.39 -1.65 21.09
C ILE A 74 -31.71 -2.27 22.31
N THR A 75 -30.60 -2.99 22.11
CA THR A 75 -29.86 -3.66 23.19
C THR A 75 -29.22 -2.67 24.17
N GLU A 76 -28.74 -1.52 23.69
CA GLU A 76 -28.20 -0.45 24.54
C GLU A 76 -29.27 0.26 25.38
N MET A 77 -30.50 0.39 24.86
CA MET A 77 -31.63 0.95 25.65
C MET A 77 -32.18 -0.04 26.69
N ASP A 78 -32.23 -1.34 26.38
CA ASP A 78 -32.66 -2.39 27.34
C ASP A 78 -31.71 -2.50 28.56
N GLY A 79 -30.45 -2.11 28.40
CA GLY A 79 -29.47 -2.03 29.49
C GLY A 79 -29.67 -0.83 30.45
N LEU A 80 -30.49 0.15 30.08
CA LEU A 80 -30.69 1.40 30.83
C LEU A 80 -32.05 1.48 31.57
N GLU A 81 -33.01 0.59 31.28
CA GLU A 81 -34.34 0.59 31.94
C GLU A 81 -34.37 -0.12 33.31
N LYS A 82 -33.24 -0.67 33.78
CA LYS A 82 -33.10 -1.22 35.14
C LYS A 82 -32.24 -0.32 36.03
N LEU A 83 -32.77 0.85 36.40
CA LEU A 83 -32.32 1.63 37.56
C LEU A 83 -33.51 2.01 38.44
#